data_AF-M2VGL1-F1
#
_entry.id   AF-M2VGL1-F1
#
_cell.length_a   1.000
_cell.length_b   1.000
_cell.length_c   1.000
_cell.angle_alpha   90.00
_cell.angle_beta   90.00
_cell.angle_gamma   90.00
#
_symmetry.space_group_name_H-M   'P 1'
#
loop_
_entity.id
_entity.type
_entity.pdbx_description
1 polymer ?
#
loop_
_entity_poly.entity_id
_entity_poly.type
_entity_poly.pdbx_seq_one_letter_code
_entity_poly.pdbx_strand_id
1 'polypeptide(L)'
;MFIDEPMLNAIKNDPDKGICELTKKINSFLESGTSWAQKEYDVLLEAYALIIELKDAGILKVDHKIPDLRGQFDTDIKMMSQSLDFVYRQCKARVDKNSLERLRSRFRMNFSTEFSYEFSQGDLERLQLLINQIRQQISDAVLEEEHKQRLMARLEKLQSELHKKVSDLDRFWGLIGDAGVVLGKLGEDAKPIVDRVREVASIVWKTQARSEELPSGTDIPVLGSPSE
;
A
#
# COMPACT_ATOMS: atom_id res chain seq x y z
N MET A 1 -7.14 6.02 25.50
CA MET A 1 -6.62 6.33 24.15
C MET A 1 -7.58 5.72 23.16
N PHE A 2 -8.18 6.54 22.30
CA PHE A 2 -9.16 6.12 21.30
C PHE A 2 -8.50 5.52 20.05
N ILE A 3 -7.28 5.96 19.78
CA ILE A 3 -6.39 5.50 18.73
C ILE A 3 -5.48 4.44 19.36
N ASP A 4 -5.57 3.21 18.87
CA ASP A 4 -4.76 2.10 19.33
C ASP A 4 -3.55 1.85 18.41
N GLU A 5 -2.61 1.03 18.87
CA GLU A 5 -1.40 0.70 18.14
C GLU A 5 -1.66 0.02 16.77
N PRO A 6 -2.64 -0.90 16.63
CA PRO A 6 -3.04 -1.40 15.31
C PRO A 6 -3.47 -0.31 14.34
N MET A 7 -4.25 0.68 14.81
CA MET A 7 -4.69 1.81 13.99
C MET A 7 -3.53 2.71 13.57
N LEU A 8 -2.57 2.97 14.46
CA LEU A 8 -1.35 3.71 14.13
C LEU A 8 -0.53 2.99 13.04
N ASN A 9 -0.36 1.67 13.16
CA ASN A 9 0.35 0.88 12.15
C ASN A 9 -0.37 0.87 10.80
N ALA A 10 -1.70 0.81 10.79
CA ALA A 10 -2.50 0.93 9.57
C ALA A 10 -2.28 2.30 8.88
N ILE A 11 -2.26 3.39 9.66
CA ILE A 11 -2.01 4.75 9.15
C ILE A 11 -0.58 4.90 8.63
N LYS A 12 0.42 4.32 9.27
CA LYS A 12 1.81 4.34 8.75
C LYS A 12 1.94 3.63 7.40
N ASN A 13 1.20 2.53 7.21
CA ASN A 13 1.27 1.73 5.99
C ASN A 13 0.52 2.36 4.80
N ASP A 14 -0.66 2.93 5.05
CA ASP A 14 -1.46 3.64 4.05
C ASP A 14 -2.12 4.86 4.70
N PRO A 15 -1.41 6.01 4.75
CA PRO A 15 -1.87 7.18 5.48
C PRO A 15 -3.24 7.69 5.03
N ASP A 16 -3.49 7.72 3.72
CA ASP A 16 -4.74 8.23 3.18
C ASP A 16 -5.93 7.31 3.57
N LYS A 17 -5.78 5.99 3.46
CA LYS A 17 -6.83 5.05 3.89
C LYS A 17 -7.00 5.03 5.41
N GLY A 18 -5.89 5.02 6.16
CA GLY A 18 -5.91 4.99 7.61
C GLY A 18 -6.63 6.21 8.20
N ILE A 19 -6.38 7.40 7.66
CA ILE A 19 -7.11 8.61 8.04
C ILE A 19 -8.59 8.52 7.68
N CYS A 20 -8.94 7.97 6.51
CA CYS A 20 -10.36 7.77 6.15
C CYS A 20 -11.10 6.86 7.15
N GLU A 21 -10.46 5.77 7.60
CA GLU A 21 -11.04 4.87 8.61
C GLU A 21 -11.10 5.52 9.99
N LEU A 22 -10.08 6.30 10.38
CA LEU A 22 -10.08 7.08 11.60
C LEU A 22 -11.26 8.06 11.65
N THR A 23 -11.45 8.86 10.61
CA THR A 23 -12.56 9.82 10.56
C THR A 23 -13.92 9.13 10.59
N LYS A 24 -14.09 7.96 9.94
CA LYS A 24 -15.33 7.17 10.06
C LYS A 24 -15.59 6.71 11.50
N LYS A 25 -14.55 6.18 12.18
CA LYS A 25 -14.64 5.74 13.57
C LYS A 25 -15.03 6.90 14.48
N ILE A 26 -14.41 8.07 14.30
CA ILE A 26 -14.74 9.30 15.04
C ILE A 26 -16.19 9.71 14.77
N ASN A 27 -16.62 9.81 13.51
CA ASN A 27 -18.00 10.21 13.19
C ASN A 27 -19.03 9.27 13.82
N SER A 28 -18.81 7.95 13.76
CA SER A 28 -19.69 6.97 14.40
C SER A 28 -19.75 7.11 15.93
N PHE A 29 -18.67 7.59 16.55
CA PHE A 29 -18.62 7.86 17.97
C PHE A 29 -19.38 9.15 18.32
N LEU A 30 -19.24 10.20 17.49
CA LEU A 30 -19.86 11.52 17.68
C LEU A 30 -21.37 11.57 17.37
N GLU A 31 -21.89 10.67 16.52
CA GLU A 31 -23.33 10.58 16.20
C GLU A 31 -24.21 10.17 17.41
N SER A 32 -23.62 9.87 18.57
CA SER A 32 -24.32 9.37 19.76
C SER A 32 -24.79 10.45 20.76
N GLY A 33 -24.51 11.74 20.54
CA GLY A 33 -24.81 12.83 21.49
C GLY A 33 -25.38 14.10 20.85
N THR A 34 -26.25 14.82 21.58
CA THR A 34 -26.80 16.13 21.18
C THR A 34 -25.99 17.32 21.69
N SER A 35 -24.95 17.11 22.51
CA SER A 35 -24.06 18.14 23.05
C SER A 35 -22.64 17.61 23.20
N TRP A 36 -21.64 18.44 22.86
CA TRP A 36 -20.23 18.08 22.98
C TRP A 36 -19.82 17.75 24.42
N ALA A 37 -19.55 16.47 24.69
CA ALA A 37 -19.05 15.99 25.97
C ALA A 37 -17.53 16.06 26.04
N GLN A 38 -16.95 16.14 27.26
CA GLN A 38 -15.50 16.10 27.46
C GLN A 38 -14.84 14.90 26.78
N LYS A 39 -15.52 13.75 26.77
CA LYS A 39 -15.02 12.53 26.12
C LYS A 39 -14.90 12.69 24.59
N GLU A 40 -15.79 13.45 23.97
CA GLU A 40 -15.75 13.73 22.53
C GLU A 40 -14.65 14.74 22.20
N TYR A 41 -14.45 15.73 23.07
CA TYR A 41 -13.31 16.64 23.00
C TYR A 41 -11.98 15.87 23.04
N ASP A 42 -11.82 14.96 24.00
CA ASP A 42 -10.58 14.18 24.16
C ASP A 42 -10.29 13.32 22.90
N VAL A 43 -11.33 12.72 22.31
CA VAL A 43 -11.21 11.96 21.05
C VAL A 43 -10.79 12.84 19.88
N LEU A 44 -11.40 14.02 19.75
CA LEU A 44 -11.03 14.99 18.70
C LEU A 44 -9.61 15.49 18.89
N LEU A 45 -9.20 15.78 20.13
CA LEU A 45 -7.87 16.25 20.46
C LEU A 45 -6.80 15.20 20.12
N GLU A 46 -7.06 13.93 20.46
CA GLU A 46 -6.16 12.83 20.15
C GLU A 46 -5.98 12.66 18.63
N ALA A 47 -7.07 12.72 17.86
CA ALA A 47 -7.02 12.66 16.40
C ALA A 47 -6.35 13.89 15.76
N TYR A 48 -6.58 15.07 16.35
CA TYR A 48 -5.97 16.32 15.91
C TYR A 48 -4.46 16.31 16.09
N ALA A 49 -3.99 15.89 17.26
CA ALA A 49 -2.56 15.74 17.56
C ALA A 49 -1.90 14.76 16.58
N LEU A 50 -2.55 13.62 16.31
CA LEU A 50 -2.02 12.65 15.34
C LEU A 50 -1.86 13.25 13.94
N ILE A 51 -2.83 14.02 13.45
CA ILE A 51 -2.73 14.65 12.12
C ILE A 51 -1.59 15.66 12.04
N ILE A 52 -1.35 16.43 13.11
CA ILE A 52 -0.22 17.35 13.20
C ILE A 52 1.09 16.57 13.05
N GLU A 53 1.29 15.54 13.88
CA GLU A 53 2.52 14.73 13.86
C GLU A 53 2.74 14.05 12.51
N LEU A 54 1.69 13.51 11.88
CA LEU A 54 1.80 12.88 10.56
C LEU A 54 2.16 13.87 9.46
N LYS A 55 1.65 15.11 9.55
CA LYS A 55 1.98 16.17 8.62
C LYS A 55 3.43 16.63 8.81
N ASP A 56 3.84 16.88 10.06
CA ASP A 56 5.18 17.38 10.39
C ASP A 56 6.26 16.32 10.08
N ALA A 57 5.95 15.04 10.24
CA ALA A 57 6.79 13.93 9.80
C ALA A 57 6.83 13.75 8.26
N GLY A 58 6.05 14.53 7.49
CA GLY A 58 5.96 14.43 6.04
C GLY A 58 5.27 13.17 5.51
N ILE A 59 4.65 12.38 6.40
CA ILE A 59 3.91 11.16 6.06
C ILE A 59 2.61 11.52 5.35
N LEU A 60 1.93 12.55 5.84
CA LEU A 60 0.65 13.02 5.31
C LEU A 60 0.85 14.27 4.43
N LYS A 61 0.56 14.13 3.13
CA LYS A 61 0.68 15.22 2.16
C LYS A 61 -0.59 16.06 2.16
N VAL A 62 -0.62 17.12 2.96
CA VAL A 62 -1.76 18.05 3.08
C VAL A 62 -1.27 19.48 2.86
N ASP A 63 -1.85 20.17 1.88
CA ASP A 63 -1.50 21.56 1.54
C ASP A 63 -2.13 22.61 2.46
N HIS A 64 -2.58 22.24 3.66
CA HIS A 64 -3.30 23.12 4.57
C HIS A 64 -2.55 23.36 5.86
N LYS A 65 -2.56 24.61 6.30
CA LYS A 65 -2.01 25.01 7.58
C LYS A 65 -2.98 24.57 8.67
N ILE A 66 -2.52 23.70 9.56
CA ILE A 66 -3.28 23.27 10.73
C ILE A 66 -3.21 24.42 11.75
N PRO A 67 -4.35 24.92 12.27
CA PRO A 67 -4.36 26.04 13.20
C PRO A 67 -3.86 25.64 14.61
N ASP A 68 -3.37 26.59 15.38
CA ASP A 68 -3.05 26.34 16.80
C ASP A 68 -4.33 26.43 17.65
N LEU A 69 -4.46 25.53 18.64
CA LEU A 69 -5.58 25.55 19.59
C LEU A 69 -5.47 26.76 20.53
N ARG A 70 -6.62 27.33 20.93
CA ARG A 70 -6.70 28.57 21.72
C ARG A 70 -7.06 28.35 23.18
N GLY A 71 -7.28 27.10 23.60
CA GLY A 71 -7.70 26.75 24.96
C GLY A 71 -9.15 27.11 25.25
N GLN A 72 -9.97 27.27 24.21
CA GLN A 72 -11.40 27.61 24.31
C GLN A 72 -12.21 26.44 23.78
N PHE A 73 -12.91 25.73 24.67
CA PHE A 73 -13.59 24.46 24.37
C PHE A 73 -14.41 24.49 23.07
N ASP A 74 -15.38 25.39 22.94
CA ASP A 74 -16.25 25.45 21.75
C ASP A 74 -15.52 25.85 20.46
N THR A 75 -14.52 26.72 20.60
CA THR A 75 -13.71 27.21 19.48
C THR A 75 -12.78 26.10 18.98
N ASP A 76 -12.11 25.43 19.91
CA ASP A 76 -11.14 24.37 19.64
C ASP A 76 -11.83 23.16 19.02
N ILE A 77 -13.01 22.75 19.51
CA ILE A 77 -13.80 21.67 18.89
C ILE A 77 -14.08 22.00 17.43
N LYS A 78 -14.59 23.21 17.14
CA LYS A 78 -14.88 23.63 15.77
C LYS A 78 -13.62 23.59 14.89
N MET A 79 -12.48 24.08 15.40
CA MET A 79 -11.21 24.07 14.68
C MET A 79 -10.71 22.65 14.41
N MET A 80 -10.76 21.78 15.41
CA MET A 80 -10.36 20.37 15.29
C MET A 80 -11.25 19.64 14.28
N SER A 81 -12.57 19.74 14.40
CA SER A 81 -13.51 19.10 13.48
C SER A 81 -13.37 19.60 12.04
N GLN A 82 -13.20 20.90 11.84
CA GLN A 82 -12.99 21.47 10.50
C GLN A 82 -11.68 20.98 9.87
N SER A 83 -10.62 20.93 10.66
CA SER A 83 -9.31 20.44 10.19
C SER A 83 -9.36 18.95 9.87
N LEU A 84 -10.00 18.14 10.71
CA LEU A 84 -10.25 16.72 10.48
C LEU A 84 -11.05 16.47 9.20
N ASP A 85 -12.17 17.20 8.99
CA ASP A 85 -12.99 17.10 7.77
C ASP A 85 -12.19 17.51 6.52
N PHE A 86 -11.41 18.58 6.60
CA PHE A 86 -10.60 19.03 5.50
C PHE A 86 -9.53 18.01 5.09
N VAL A 87 -8.81 17.46 6.07
CA VAL A 87 -7.81 16.41 5.84
C VAL A 87 -8.47 15.15 5.28
N TYR A 88 -9.60 14.74 5.87
CA TYR A 88 -10.40 13.60 5.40
C TYR A 88 -10.77 13.74 3.92
N ARG A 89 -11.28 14.90 3.49
CA ARG A 89 -11.68 15.12 2.10
C ARG A 89 -10.52 14.96 1.12
N GLN A 90 -9.33 15.43 1.47
CA GLN A 90 -8.14 15.26 0.63
C GLN A 90 -7.69 13.80 0.56
N CYS A 91 -7.61 13.11 1.70
CA CYS A 91 -7.27 11.70 1.74
C CYS A 91 -8.29 10.88 0.93
N LYS A 92 -9.59 11.15 1.11
CA LYS A 92 -10.67 10.49 0.40
C LYS A 92 -10.58 10.70 -1.11
N ALA A 93 -10.32 11.92 -1.56
CA ALA A 93 -10.13 12.23 -2.98
C ALA A 93 -8.97 11.44 -3.60
N ARG A 94 -7.84 11.29 -2.87
CA ARG A 94 -6.70 10.46 -3.33
C ARG A 94 -7.05 8.97 -3.36
N VAL A 95 -7.71 8.45 -2.33
CA VAL A 95 -8.18 7.05 -2.28
C VAL A 95 -9.14 6.75 -3.43
N ASP A 96 -10.07 7.66 -3.72
CA ASP A 96 -11.06 7.50 -4.78
C ASP A 96 -10.41 7.57 -6.16
N LYS A 97 -9.48 8.50 -6.38
CA LYS A 97 -8.69 8.57 -7.61
C LYS A 97 -7.93 7.26 -7.86
N ASN A 98 -7.24 6.74 -6.84
CA ASN A 98 -6.52 5.47 -6.94
C ASN A 98 -7.46 4.28 -7.16
N SER A 99 -8.68 4.32 -6.63
CA SER A 99 -9.68 3.27 -6.83
C SER A 99 -10.30 3.35 -8.23
N LEU A 100 -10.54 4.55 -8.74
CA LEU A 100 -10.99 4.78 -10.11
C LEU A 100 -9.96 4.29 -11.12
N GLU A 101 -8.67 4.61 -10.94
CA GLU A 101 -7.61 4.15 -11.85
C GLU A 101 -7.50 2.61 -11.85
N ARG A 102 -7.67 1.96 -10.70
CA ARG A 102 -7.75 0.48 -10.62
C ARG A 102 -8.96 -0.07 -11.36
N LEU A 103 -10.14 0.53 -11.18
CA LEU A 103 -11.36 0.12 -11.90
C LEU A 103 -11.24 0.34 -13.41
N ARG A 104 -10.67 1.48 -13.84
CA ARG A 104 -10.40 1.77 -15.25
C ARG A 104 -9.44 0.75 -15.84
N SER A 105 -8.36 0.42 -15.14
CA SER A 105 -7.42 -0.63 -15.56
C SER A 105 -8.11 -1.98 -15.68
N ARG A 106 -8.96 -2.35 -14.71
CA ARG A 106 -9.78 -3.56 -14.77
C ARG A 106 -10.74 -3.59 -15.96
N PHE A 107 -11.43 -2.49 -16.24
CA PHE A 107 -12.35 -2.40 -17.36
C PHE A 107 -11.62 -2.37 -18.71
N ARG A 108 -10.48 -1.70 -18.80
CA ARG A 108 -9.60 -1.75 -19.99
C ARG A 108 -9.22 -3.18 -20.37
N MET A 109 -8.88 -4.02 -19.39
CA MET A 109 -8.60 -5.44 -19.63
C MET A 109 -9.81 -6.22 -20.18
N ASN A 110 -11.03 -5.86 -19.77
CA ASN A 110 -12.25 -6.54 -20.18
C ASN A 110 -12.79 -6.08 -21.55
N PHE A 111 -12.45 -4.88 -22.00
CA PHE A 111 -12.92 -4.32 -23.28
C PHE A 111 -11.98 -4.59 -24.47
N SER A 112 -10.96 -5.44 -24.30
CA SER A 112 -10.17 -6.11 -25.35
C SER A 112 -9.68 -5.25 -26.52
N THR A 113 -9.48 -3.94 -26.30
CA THR A 113 -9.05 -2.98 -27.33
C THR A 113 -7.71 -2.32 -27.01
N GLU A 114 -7.17 -2.53 -25.81
CA GLU A 114 -5.83 -2.06 -25.44
C GLU A 114 -4.96 -3.22 -24.93
N PHE A 115 -3.67 -3.07 -25.19
CA PHE A 115 -2.56 -3.96 -24.84
C PHE A 115 -2.68 -4.56 -23.43
N SER A 116 -2.47 -5.87 -23.31
CA SER A 116 -2.47 -6.59 -22.04
C SER A 116 -1.34 -7.61 -21.99
N TYR A 117 -0.79 -7.81 -20.80
CA TYR A 117 0.12 -8.92 -20.52
C TYR A 117 -0.71 -10.18 -20.28
N GLU A 118 -0.49 -11.20 -21.11
CA GLU A 118 -1.21 -12.48 -20.98
C GLU A 118 -0.25 -13.56 -20.49
N PHE A 119 -0.49 -14.07 -19.28
CA PHE A 119 0.20 -15.23 -18.76
C PHE A 119 -0.37 -16.51 -19.38
N SER A 120 0.49 -17.50 -19.64
CA SER A 120 0.00 -18.84 -19.96
C SER A 120 -0.60 -19.49 -18.71
N GLN A 121 -1.40 -20.54 -18.89
CA GLN A 121 -1.95 -21.28 -17.75
C GLN A 121 -0.84 -21.86 -16.84
N GLY A 122 0.23 -22.39 -17.45
CA GLY A 122 1.39 -22.89 -16.71
C GLY A 122 2.14 -21.79 -15.96
N ASP A 123 2.25 -20.59 -16.54
CA ASP A 123 2.84 -19.43 -15.86
C ASP A 123 2.03 -19.05 -14.62
N LEU A 124 0.70 -19.01 -14.72
CA LEU A 124 -0.19 -18.69 -13.59
C LEU A 124 -0.04 -19.69 -12.45
N GLU A 125 -0.10 -20.99 -12.76
CA GLU A 125 0.04 -22.06 -11.77
C GLU A 125 1.40 -21.99 -11.09
N ARG A 126 2.47 -21.72 -11.86
CA ARG A 126 3.81 -21.58 -11.31
C ARG A 126 3.93 -20.34 -10.43
N LEU A 127 3.40 -19.20 -10.86
CA LEU A 127 3.39 -17.96 -10.07
C LEU A 127 2.63 -18.14 -8.75
N GLN A 128 1.47 -18.80 -8.75
CA GLN A 128 0.72 -19.09 -7.52
C GLN A 128 1.55 -19.93 -6.54
N LEU A 129 2.20 -20.98 -7.05
CA LEU A 129 3.06 -21.83 -6.23
C LEU A 129 4.24 -21.04 -5.65
N LEU A 130 4.90 -20.21 -6.46
CA LEU A 130 6.03 -19.38 -6.01
C LEU A 130 5.61 -18.36 -4.96
N ILE A 131 4.47 -17.69 -5.15
CA ILE A 131 3.93 -16.74 -4.16
C ILE A 131 3.65 -17.43 -2.84
N ASN A 132 3.05 -18.63 -2.86
CA ASN A 132 2.80 -19.40 -1.64
C ASN A 132 4.10 -19.83 -0.94
N GLN A 133 5.13 -20.22 -1.71
CA GLN A 133 6.46 -20.55 -1.17
C GLN A 133 7.12 -19.33 -0.52
N ILE A 134 7.03 -18.16 -1.17
CA ILE A 134 7.56 -16.90 -0.63
C ILE A 134 6.82 -16.53 0.67
N ARG A 135 5.50 -16.68 0.73
CA ARG A 135 4.70 -16.45 1.95
C ARG A 135 5.22 -17.33 3.09
N GLN A 136 5.37 -18.64 2.85
CA GLN A 136 5.88 -19.55 3.87
C GLN A 136 7.27 -19.14 4.35
N GLN A 137 8.18 -18.84 3.43
CA GLN A 137 9.55 -18.45 3.78
C GLN A 137 9.62 -17.14 4.57
N ILE A 138 8.79 -16.14 4.25
CA ILE A 138 8.72 -14.88 5.00
C ILE A 138 8.14 -15.10 6.40
N SER A 139 7.16 -16.00 6.53
CA SER A 139 6.61 -16.39 7.84
C SER A 139 7.71 -16.95 8.74
N ASP A 140 8.54 -17.83 8.17
CA ASP A 140 9.61 -18.55 8.89
C ASP A 140 10.89 -17.72 9.06
N ALA A 141 11.08 -16.64 8.30
CA ALA A 141 12.29 -15.81 8.34
C ALA A 141 12.43 -15.02 9.65
N VAL A 142 13.68 -14.73 10.05
CA VAL A 142 13.98 -13.86 11.21
C VAL A 142 13.92 -12.39 10.78
N LEU A 143 12.71 -11.88 10.56
CA LEU A 143 12.43 -10.49 10.20
C LEU A 143 11.60 -9.80 11.28
N GLU A 144 11.75 -8.48 11.37
CA GLU A 144 10.87 -7.62 12.18
C GLU A 144 9.39 -7.84 11.81
N GLU A 145 8.52 -7.93 12.81
CA GLU A 145 7.11 -8.30 12.62
C GLU A 145 6.37 -7.31 11.72
N GLU A 146 6.62 -6.01 11.88
CA GLU A 146 6.07 -4.97 11.00
C GLU A 146 6.53 -5.14 9.55
N HIS A 147 7.76 -5.62 9.33
CA HIS A 147 8.26 -5.88 7.98
C HIS A 147 7.61 -7.13 7.37
N LYS A 148 7.44 -8.21 8.14
CA LYS A 148 6.71 -9.41 7.72
C LYS A 148 5.28 -9.06 7.30
N GLN A 149 4.55 -8.31 8.13
CA GLN A 149 3.17 -7.91 7.84
C GLN A 149 3.07 -7.09 6.54
N ARG A 150 4.00 -6.16 6.32
CA ARG A 150 4.04 -5.37 5.06
C ARG A 150 4.29 -6.25 3.84
N LEU A 151 5.22 -7.20 3.90
CA LEU A 151 5.49 -8.11 2.79
C LEU A 151 4.31 -9.06 2.53
N MET A 152 3.68 -9.59 3.58
CA MET A 152 2.50 -10.44 3.47
C MET A 152 1.34 -9.71 2.81
N ALA A 153 1.04 -8.48 3.24
CA ALA A 153 -0.02 -7.67 2.63
C ALA A 153 0.23 -7.39 1.14
N ARG A 154 1.50 -7.20 0.74
CA ARG A 154 1.87 -7.04 -0.68
C ARG A 154 1.68 -8.32 -1.47
N LEU A 155 2.07 -9.48 -0.93
CA LEU A 155 1.88 -10.78 -1.57
C LEU A 155 0.40 -11.14 -1.73
N GLU A 156 -0.43 -10.86 -0.72
CA GLU A 156 -1.87 -11.07 -0.81
C GLU A 156 -2.51 -10.22 -1.88
N LYS A 157 -2.10 -8.95 -1.96
CA LYS A 157 -2.54 -8.05 -3.03
C LYS A 157 -2.12 -8.57 -4.41
N LEU A 158 -0.85 -8.98 -4.57
CA LEU A 158 -0.35 -9.57 -5.82
C LEU A 158 -1.15 -10.81 -6.21
N GLN A 159 -1.42 -11.70 -5.26
CA GLN A 159 -2.19 -12.93 -5.47
C GLN A 159 -3.65 -12.64 -5.86
N SER A 160 -4.28 -11.64 -5.24
CA SER A 160 -5.67 -11.26 -5.54
C SER A 160 -5.86 -10.69 -6.96
N GLU A 161 -4.77 -10.20 -7.56
CA GLU A 161 -4.76 -9.60 -8.90
C GLU A 161 -4.13 -10.55 -9.94
N LEU A 162 -3.73 -11.76 -9.55
CA LEU A 162 -3.15 -12.74 -10.43
C LEU A 162 -4.24 -13.36 -11.31
N HIS A 163 -4.37 -12.81 -12.52
CA HIS A 163 -5.30 -13.26 -13.55
C HIS A 163 -4.55 -13.57 -14.84
N LYS A 164 -5.21 -14.31 -15.75
CA LYS A 164 -4.64 -14.64 -17.06
C LYS A 164 -4.22 -13.41 -17.85
N LYS A 165 -4.97 -12.31 -17.74
CA LYS A 165 -4.66 -11.03 -18.38
C LYS A 165 -4.50 -9.95 -17.31
N VAL A 166 -3.37 -9.24 -17.37
CA VAL A 166 -3.09 -8.08 -16.50
C VAL A 166 -2.76 -6.85 -17.36
N SER A 167 -3.03 -5.66 -16.83
CA SER A 167 -2.85 -4.38 -17.53
C SER A 167 -1.47 -3.76 -17.29
N ASP A 168 -0.85 -4.07 -16.15
CA ASP A 168 0.48 -3.65 -15.77
C ASP A 168 1.22 -4.81 -15.07
N LEU A 169 2.54 -4.70 -14.98
CA LEU A 169 3.41 -5.64 -14.24
C LEU A 169 4.07 -4.98 -13.03
N ASP A 170 3.68 -3.75 -12.67
CA ASP A 170 4.36 -2.91 -11.67
C ASP A 170 4.43 -3.57 -10.30
N ARG A 171 3.38 -4.32 -9.93
CA ARG A 171 3.33 -5.03 -8.65
C ARG A 171 4.34 -6.18 -8.58
N PHE A 172 4.61 -6.83 -9.70
CA PHE A 172 5.64 -7.87 -9.77
C PHE A 172 7.03 -7.24 -9.64
N TRP A 173 7.28 -6.12 -10.31
CA TRP A 173 8.54 -5.38 -10.19
C TRP A 173 8.74 -4.79 -8.78
N GLY A 174 7.67 -4.36 -8.12
CA GLY A 174 7.69 -3.98 -6.70
C GLY A 174 8.13 -5.12 -5.78
N LEU A 175 7.63 -6.34 -5.99
CA LEU A 175 8.07 -7.54 -5.25
C LEU A 175 9.56 -7.83 -5.46
N ILE A 176 10.06 -7.67 -6.68
CA ILE A 176 11.48 -7.86 -7.01
C ILE A 176 12.36 -6.83 -6.30
N GLY A 177 11.92 -5.57 -6.26
CA GLY A 177 12.58 -4.52 -5.48
C GLY A 177 12.61 -4.84 -3.98
N ASP A 178 11.49 -5.30 -3.41
CA ASP A 178 11.41 -5.68 -2.00
C ASP A 178 12.35 -6.84 -1.66
N ALA A 179 12.50 -7.83 -2.54
CA ALA A 179 13.42 -8.93 -2.35
C ALA A 179 14.89 -8.48 -2.32
N GLY A 180 15.24 -7.43 -3.07
CA GLY A 180 16.55 -6.80 -2.96
C GLY A 180 16.81 -6.19 -1.58
N VAL A 181 15.79 -5.59 -0.96
CA VAL A 181 15.88 -5.06 0.41
C VAL A 181 16.01 -6.20 1.43
N VAL A 182 15.24 -7.28 1.27
CA VAL A 182 15.30 -8.46 2.15
C VAL A 182 16.67 -9.13 2.07
N LEU A 183 17.26 -9.24 0.87
CA LEU A 183 18.64 -9.71 0.67
C LEU A 183 19.65 -8.84 1.42
N GLY A 184 19.51 -7.51 1.34
CA GLY A 184 20.41 -6.58 2.04
C GLY A 184 20.33 -6.69 3.57
N LYS A 185 19.18 -7.10 4.13
CA LYS A 185 18.97 -7.22 5.58
C LYS A 185 19.36 -8.56 6.16
N LEU A 186 19.05 -9.66 5.46
CA LEU A 186 19.25 -11.03 5.94
C LEU A 186 20.50 -11.71 5.37
N GLY A 187 21.14 -11.12 4.35
CA GLY A 187 22.29 -11.72 3.70
C GLY A 187 21.96 -13.08 3.09
N GLU A 188 22.78 -14.10 3.40
CA GLU A 188 22.62 -15.44 2.84
C GLU A 188 21.33 -16.14 3.28
N ASP A 189 20.78 -15.78 4.44
CA ASP A 189 19.53 -16.37 4.95
C ASP A 189 18.31 -15.97 4.11
N ALA A 190 18.39 -14.89 3.32
CA ALA A 190 17.36 -14.50 2.36
C ALA A 190 17.38 -15.30 1.05
N LYS A 191 18.42 -16.10 0.79
CA LYS A 191 18.61 -16.81 -0.48
C LYS A 191 17.38 -17.61 -0.92
N PRO A 192 16.69 -18.36 -0.03
CA PRO A 192 15.49 -19.10 -0.42
C PRO A 192 14.36 -18.20 -0.95
N ILE A 193 14.18 -17.01 -0.37
CA ILE A 193 13.17 -16.02 -0.80
C ILE A 193 13.59 -15.40 -2.13
N VAL A 194 14.85 -14.97 -2.22
CA VAL A 194 15.40 -14.30 -3.40
C VAL A 194 15.37 -15.21 -4.63
N ASP A 195 15.69 -16.50 -4.47
CA ASP A 195 15.66 -17.46 -5.57
C ASP A 195 14.24 -17.63 -6.13
N ARG A 196 13.21 -17.63 -5.26
CA ARG A 196 11.81 -17.68 -5.70
C ARG A 196 11.38 -16.39 -6.39
N VAL A 197 11.81 -15.25 -5.88
CA VAL A 197 11.52 -13.95 -6.51
C VAL A 197 12.23 -13.80 -7.86
N ARG A 198 13.45 -14.33 -8.03
CA ARG A 198 14.11 -14.40 -9.35
C ARG A 198 13.32 -15.25 -10.33
N GLU A 199 12.75 -16.35 -9.86
CA GLU A 199 11.91 -17.19 -10.70
C GLU A 199 10.62 -16.49 -11.14
N VAL A 200 9.97 -15.76 -10.22
CA VAL A 200 8.85 -14.85 -10.54
C VAL A 200 9.28 -13.82 -11.58
N ALA A 201 10.44 -13.18 -11.41
CA ALA A 201 10.98 -12.20 -12.34
C ALA A 201 11.18 -12.80 -13.75
N SER A 202 11.68 -14.04 -13.83
CA SER A 202 11.85 -14.74 -15.11
C SER A 202 10.52 -14.95 -15.85
N ILE A 203 9.46 -15.34 -15.14
CA ILE A 203 8.13 -15.54 -15.72
C ILE A 203 7.54 -14.21 -16.19
N VAL A 204 7.62 -13.18 -15.34
CA VAL A 204 7.11 -11.83 -15.61
C VAL A 204 7.81 -11.24 -16.83
N TRP A 205 9.14 -11.36 -16.89
CA TRP A 205 9.93 -10.90 -18.02
C TRP A 205 9.58 -11.62 -19.32
N LYS A 206 9.43 -12.95 -19.31
CA LYS A 206 9.02 -13.70 -20.51
C LYS A 206 7.66 -13.24 -21.02
N THR A 207 6.72 -12.96 -20.11
CA THR A 207 5.41 -12.41 -20.48
C THR A 207 5.55 -11.00 -21.05
N GLN A 208 6.36 -10.13 -20.43
CA GLN A 208 6.63 -8.79 -20.93
C GLN A 208 7.26 -8.80 -22.32
N ALA A 209 8.35 -9.56 -22.49
CA ALA A 209 9.05 -9.70 -23.76
C ALA A 209 8.16 -10.24 -24.88
N ARG A 210 7.29 -11.23 -24.57
CA ARG A 210 6.31 -11.74 -25.54
C ARG A 210 5.27 -10.68 -25.92
N SER A 211 4.73 -9.97 -24.94
CA SER A 211 3.72 -8.95 -25.18
C SER A 211 4.30 -7.75 -25.93
N GLU A 212 5.53 -7.34 -25.65
CA GLU A 212 6.24 -6.22 -26.29
C GLU A 212 7.01 -6.63 -27.57
N GLU A 213 6.81 -7.84 -28.08
CA GLU A 213 7.43 -8.36 -29.32
C GLU A 213 8.98 -8.28 -29.34
N LEU A 214 9.61 -8.41 -28.17
CA LEU A 214 11.06 -8.44 -28.06
C LEU A 214 11.62 -9.74 -28.67
N PRO A 215 12.86 -9.73 -29.20
CA PRO A 215 13.51 -10.92 -29.72
C PRO A 215 13.51 -12.07 -28.71
N SER A 216 13.22 -13.28 -29.19
CA SER A 216 13.32 -14.50 -28.38
C SER A 216 14.72 -14.63 -27.79
N GLY A 217 14.81 -14.79 -26.47
CA GLY A 217 16.08 -14.88 -25.76
C GLY A 217 16.64 -13.54 -25.26
N THR A 218 15.86 -12.46 -25.32
CA THR A 218 16.23 -11.21 -24.64
C THR A 218 16.30 -11.46 -23.14
N ASP A 219 17.47 -11.22 -22.53
CA ASP A 219 17.67 -11.31 -21.08
C ASP A 219 17.02 -10.14 -20.35
N ILE A 220 16.76 -10.32 -19.05
CA ILE A 220 16.26 -9.24 -18.19
C ILE A 220 17.31 -8.12 -18.20
N PRO A 221 16.98 -6.88 -18.61
CA PRO A 221 17.92 -5.78 -18.61
C PRO A 221 18.32 -5.45 -17.17
N VAL A 222 19.55 -5.77 -16.81
CA VAL A 222 20.15 -5.35 -15.54
C VAL A 222 20.76 -3.97 -15.76
N LEU A 223 20.15 -2.93 -15.17
CA LEU A 223 20.74 -1.60 -15.18
C LEU A 223 21.97 -1.61 -14.25
N GLY A 224 23.18 -1.68 -14.82
CA GLY A 224 24.42 -1.42 -14.08
C GLY A 224 25.55 -2.46 -14.16
N SER A 225 25.75 -3.14 -15.27
CA SER A 225 27.09 -3.68 -15.56
C SER A 225 27.93 -2.55 -16.17
N PRO A 226 29.14 -2.22 -15.67
CA PRO A 226 30.04 -1.38 -16.43
C PRO A 226 30.30 -2.09 -17.75
N SER A 227 30.10 -1.38 -18.85
CA SER A 227 30.75 -1.68 -20.12
C SER A 227 32.24 -1.92 -19.85
N GLU A 228 32.80 -2.93 -20.50
CA GLU A 228 34.23 -3.27 -20.48
C GLU A 228 35.18 -2.07 -20.45
#